data_AF-A0A3R9NDH8-F1
#
_entry.id   AF-A0A3R9NDH8-F1
#
_cell.length_a   1.000
_cell.length_b   1.000
_cell.length_c   1.000
_cell.angle_alpha   90.00
_cell.angle_beta   90.00
_cell.angle_gamma   90.00
#
_symmetry.space_group_name_H-M   'P 1'
#
loop_
_entity.id
_entity.type
_entity.pdbx_description
1 polymer ?
#
loop_
_entity_poly.entity_id
_entity_poly.type
_entity_poly.pdbx_seq_one_letter_code
_entity_poly.pdbx_strand_id
1 'polypeptide(L)'
;MKPGIQIDRYGYPGGTYTSPVATSYPMRALPPGTEAKPYTIYEVMKPIPNVQESKIAPWLGEIGMGTQYKLLQSVQSYIDSGHLKVIKQTEGNTCG
;
A
#
# COMPACT_ATOMS: atom_id res chain seq x y z
N MET A 1 -4.89 -4.93 12.04
CA MET A 1 -4.90 -5.81 10.86
C MET A 1 -4.51 -7.22 11.28
N LYS A 2 -5.23 -8.23 10.80
CA LYS A 2 -5.02 -9.64 11.16
C LYS A 2 -3.96 -10.30 10.28
N PRO A 3 -3.24 -11.33 10.77
CA PRO A 3 -2.38 -12.16 9.93
C PRO A 3 -3.12 -12.80 8.76
N GLY A 4 -2.41 -13.03 7.65
CA GLY A 4 -2.95 -13.58 6.40
C GLY A 4 -3.63 -12.56 5.48
N ILE A 5 -3.81 -11.31 5.94
CA ILE A 5 -4.29 -10.23 5.07
C ILE A 5 -3.17 -9.83 4.12
N GLN A 6 -3.50 -9.68 2.84
CA GLN A 6 -2.61 -9.12 1.85
C GLN A 6 -2.94 -7.66 1.58
N ILE A 7 -1.91 -6.83 1.56
CA ILE A 7 -1.98 -5.41 1.24
C ILE A 7 -0.97 -5.08 0.16
N ASP A 8 -1.21 -4.02 -0.58
CA ASP A 8 -0.30 -3.55 -1.61
C ASP A 8 0.02 -2.06 -1.44
N ARG A 9 1.06 -1.63 -2.15
CA ARG A 9 1.51 -0.25 -2.17
C ARG A 9 2.18 0.07 -3.50
N TYR A 10 1.81 1.22 -4.07
CA TYR A 10 2.61 1.89 -5.09
C TYR A 10 3.56 2.88 -4.43
N GLY A 11 4.86 2.69 -4.63
CA GLY A 11 5.92 3.49 -4.02
C GLY A 11 6.81 2.75 -3.03
N TYR A 12 7.91 3.42 -2.67
CA TYR A 12 8.92 2.89 -1.75
C TYR A 12 8.37 2.56 -0.35
N PRO A 13 8.98 1.60 0.36
CA PRO A 13 8.50 1.07 1.65
C PRO A 13 8.64 2.06 2.83
N GLY A 14 9.26 3.23 2.64
CA GLY A 14 9.34 4.28 3.67
C GLY A 14 8.00 4.94 4.02
N GLY A 15 6.94 4.73 3.24
CA GLY A 15 5.62 5.27 3.55
C GLY A 15 4.80 4.42 4.52
N THR A 16 3.71 5.01 5.03
CA THR A 16 2.83 4.40 6.04
C THR A 16 1.45 4.02 5.49
N TYR A 17 1.15 4.36 4.24
CA TYR A 17 -0.14 4.11 3.60
C TYR A 17 -0.08 2.88 2.69
N THR A 18 -1.09 2.03 2.78
CA THR A 18 -1.24 0.80 1.98
C THR A 18 -2.70 0.65 1.57
N SER A 19 -2.98 -0.21 0.59
CA SER A 19 -4.34 -0.53 0.15
C SER A 19 -4.57 -2.04 0.20
N PRO A 20 -5.81 -2.52 0.28
CA PRO A 20 -6.11 -3.93 0.03
C PRO A 20 -5.66 -4.33 -1.37
N VAL A 21 -5.15 -5.56 -1.51
CA VAL A 21 -4.88 -6.15 -2.82
C VAL A 21 -6.15 -6.15 -3.69
N ALA A 22 -5.96 -5.97 -4.99
CA ALA A 22 -7.03 -5.85 -6.01
C ALA A 22 -7.82 -4.53 -5.98
N THR A 23 -7.41 -3.53 -5.20
CA THR A 23 -7.95 -2.17 -5.34
C THR A 23 -7.50 -1.58 -6.68
N SER A 24 -8.44 -1.30 -7.59
CA SER A 24 -8.17 -0.67 -8.89
C SER A 24 -7.46 0.68 -8.74
N TYR A 25 -6.54 1.00 -9.65
CA TYR A 25 -5.74 2.24 -9.59
C TYR A 25 -6.59 3.54 -9.51
N PRO A 26 -7.68 3.70 -10.30
CA PRO A 26 -8.57 4.88 -10.20
C PRO A 26 -9.22 5.05 -8.82
N MET A 27 -9.46 3.94 -8.12
CA MET A 27 -10.05 3.99 -6.78
C MET A 27 -9.07 4.47 -5.71
N ARG A 28 -7.78 4.54 -6.05
CA ARG A 28 -6.72 4.98 -5.15
C ARG A 28 -6.48 6.49 -5.19
N ALA A 29 -7.04 7.19 -6.18
CA ALA A 29 -6.86 8.63 -6.38
C ALA A 29 -5.42 9.11 -6.19
N LEU A 30 -4.46 8.30 -6.70
CA LEU A 30 -3.04 8.59 -6.56
C LEU A 30 -2.61 9.67 -7.56
N PRO A 31 -1.59 10.48 -7.24
CA PRO A 31 -1.02 11.41 -8.19
C PRO A 31 -0.54 10.72 -9.48
N PRO A 32 -0.69 11.37 -10.65
CA PRO A 32 -0.10 10.90 -11.90
C PRO A 32 1.38 10.55 -11.73
N GLY A 33 1.82 9.44 -12.32
CA GLY A 33 3.20 8.96 -12.22
C GLY A 33 3.49 8.08 -10.98
N THR A 34 2.51 7.84 -10.11
CA THR A 34 2.66 6.84 -9.03
C THR A 34 2.67 5.41 -9.58
N GLU A 35 2.06 5.17 -10.75
CA GLU A 35 2.15 3.92 -11.51
C GLU A 35 3.58 3.56 -11.97
N ALA A 36 4.43 4.57 -12.16
CA ALA A 36 5.84 4.38 -12.53
C ALA A 36 6.72 4.07 -11.32
N LYS A 37 6.16 4.06 -10.10
CA LYS A 37 6.86 3.66 -8.88
C LYS A 37 6.73 2.16 -8.65
N PRO A 38 7.64 1.54 -7.87
CA PRO A 38 7.55 0.12 -7.56
C PRO A 38 6.20 -0.24 -6.92
N TYR A 39 5.55 -1.26 -7.47
CA TYR A 39 4.34 -1.83 -6.93
C TYR A 39 4.68 -3.08 -6.12
N THR A 40 4.36 -3.08 -4.83
CA THR A 40 4.72 -4.17 -3.92
C THR A 40 3.50 -4.69 -3.19
N ILE A 41 3.36 -6.02 -3.15
CA ILE A 41 2.37 -6.76 -2.38
C ILE A 41 3.05 -7.32 -1.14
N TYR A 42 2.43 -7.11 0.02
CA TYR A 42 2.87 -7.58 1.32
C TYR A 42 1.80 -8.47 1.94
N GLU A 43 2.24 -9.49 2.66
CA GLU A 43 1.38 -10.30 3.51
C GLU A 43 1.67 -10.00 4.99
N VAL A 44 0.60 -9.87 5.76
CA VAL A 44 0.67 -9.67 7.20
C VAL A 44 0.98 -11.01 7.86
N MET A 45 2.19 -11.17 8.36
CA MET A 45 2.64 -12.37 9.06
C MET A 45 2.25 -12.35 10.55
N LYS A 46 2.18 -11.16 11.15
CA LYS A 46 1.86 -10.94 12.56
C LYS A 46 0.81 -9.84 12.70
N PRO A 47 -0.06 -9.87 13.73
CA PRO A 47 -1.10 -8.87 13.88
C PRO A 47 -0.49 -7.47 14.03
N ILE A 48 -0.97 -6.51 13.24
CA ILE A 48 -0.55 -5.11 13.33
C ILE A 48 -1.65 -4.34 14.08
N PRO A 49 -1.40 -3.85 15.30
CA PRO A 49 -2.38 -3.05 16.04
C PRO A 49 -2.52 -1.65 15.45
N ASN A 50 -3.63 -0.97 15.78
CA ASN A 50 -3.84 0.46 15.48
C ASN A 50 -3.75 0.86 14.00
N VAL A 51 -4.07 -0.07 13.09
CA VAL A 51 -4.23 0.25 11.67
C VAL A 51 -5.52 1.04 11.50
N GLN A 52 -5.40 2.26 10.99
CA GLN A 52 -6.56 3.09 10.67
C GLN A 52 -7.04 2.77 9.27
N GLU A 53 -8.29 2.33 9.15
CA GLU A 53 -8.96 2.20 7.87
C GLU A 53 -9.57 3.55 7.49
N SER A 54 -9.38 3.96 6.24
CA SER A 54 -9.95 5.20 5.73
C SER A 54 -10.41 5.01 4.30
N LYS A 55 -11.51 5.68 3.96
CA LYS A 55 -11.95 5.75 2.57
C LYS A 55 -11.18 6.85 1.85
N ILE A 56 -10.64 6.54 0.69
CA ILE A 56 -9.90 7.48 -0.14
C ILE A 56 -10.92 8.50 -0.69
N ALA A 57 -10.67 9.78 -0.44
CA ALA A 57 -11.49 10.84 -1.03
C ALA A 57 -11.24 10.93 -2.53
N PRO A 58 -12.24 11.30 -3.35
CA PRO A 58 -12.03 11.67 -4.74
C PRO A 58 -11.00 12.80 -4.82
N TRP A 59 -9.96 12.60 -5.61
CA TRP A 59 -8.84 13.54 -5.71
C TRP A 59 -8.24 13.46 -7.12
N LEU A 60 -7.78 14.58 -7.67
CA LEU A 60 -7.16 14.67 -9.01
C LEU A 60 -8.03 14.19 -10.18
N GLY A 61 -9.36 14.28 -10.06
CA GLY A 61 -10.30 13.83 -11.10
C GLY A 61 -10.52 12.31 -11.14
N GLU A 62 -9.86 11.56 -10.26
CA GLU A 62 -10.09 10.14 -10.06
C GLU A 62 -11.28 9.90 -9.13
N ILE A 63 -11.97 8.77 -9.33
CA ILE A 63 -13.15 8.38 -8.55
C ILE A 63 -12.81 8.32 -7.05
N GLY A 64 -11.61 7.84 -6.72
CA GLY A 64 -11.27 7.52 -5.33
C GLY A 64 -12.21 6.43 -4.80
N MET A 65 -12.66 6.58 -3.55
CA MET A 65 -13.59 5.69 -2.86
C MET A 65 -13.05 4.30 -2.51
N GLY A 66 -11.82 3.98 -2.88
CA GLY A 66 -11.13 2.79 -2.40
C GLY A 66 -10.85 2.84 -0.91
N THR A 67 -10.57 1.67 -0.32
CA THR A 67 -10.10 1.57 1.05
C THR A 67 -8.59 1.76 1.10
N GLN A 68 -8.11 2.55 2.06
CA GLN A 68 -6.70 2.60 2.42
C GLN A 68 -6.51 2.30 3.90
N TYR A 69 -5.34 1.75 4.22
CA TYR A 69 -4.89 1.47 5.56
C TYR A 69 -3.69 2.35 5.87
N LYS A 70 -3.82 3.14 6.94
CA LYS A 70 -2.71 3.91 7.52
C LYS A 70 -2.13 3.14 8.69
N LEU A 71 -0.85 2.79 8.55
CA LEU A 71 -0.05 2.15 9.58
C LEU A 71 0.55 3.21 10.52
N LEU A 72 0.87 2.82 11.76
CA LEU A 72 1.53 3.71 12.72
C LEU A 72 3.00 3.97 12.36
N GLN A 73 3.67 2.97 11.82
CA GLN A 73 5.06 3.03 11.38
C GLN A 73 5.17 2.80 9.86
N SER A 74 6.35 3.05 9.31
CA SER A 74 6.62 2.80 7.89
C SER A 74 6.45 1.31 7.56
N VAL A 75 6.10 1.01 6.30
CA VAL A 75 6.06 -0.37 5.80
C VAL A 75 7.43 -1.05 6.02
N GLN A 76 8.53 -0.33 5.79
CA GLN A 76 9.89 -0.83 6.04
C GLN A 76 10.06 -1.31 7.49
N SER A 77 9.63 -0.53 8.49
CA SER A 77 9.72 -0.92 9.91
C SER A 77 8.97 -2.23 10.21
N TYR A 78 7.83 -2.46 9.55
CA TYR A 78 7.07 -3.70 9.69
C TYR A 78 7.69 -4.88 8.93
N ILE A 79 8.43 -4.63 7.85
CA ILE A 79 9.26 -5.64 7.18
C ILE A 79 10.40 -6.05 8.10
N ASP A 80 11.15 -5.08 8.63
CA ASP A 80 12.34 -5.31 9.46
C ASP A 80 11.99 -6.06 10.76
N SER A 81 10.81 -5.79 11.33
CA SER A 81 10.29 -6.49 12.52
C SER A 81 9.59 -7.82 12.20
N GLY A 82 9.50 -8.20 10.93
CA GLY A 82 8.87 -9.44 10.46
C GLY A 82 7.36 -9.50 10.62
N HIS A 83 6.68 -8.35 10.69
CA HIS A 83 5.22 -8.26 10.66
C HIS A 83 4.66 -8.30 9.24
N LEU A 84 5.41 -7.73 8.28
CA LEU A 84 5.10 -7.77 6.86
C LEU A 84 6.15 -8.58 6.12
N LYS A 85 5.70 -9.36 5.14
CA LYS A 85 6.58 -10.08 4.21
C LYS A 85 6.27 -9.64 2.79
N VAL A 86 7.29 -9.31 2.01
CA VAL A 86 7.15 -9.04 0.58
C VAL A 86 6.76 -10.34 -0.12
N ILE A 87 5.62 -10.34 -0.81
CA ILE A 87 5.14 -11.47 -1.61
C ILE A 87 5.49 -11.26 -3.08
N LYS A 88 5.33 -10.03 -3.57
CA LYS A 88 5.64 -9.67 -4.96
C LYS A 88 6.07 -8.22 -5.01
N GLN A 89 7.15 -7.94 -5.71
CA GLN A 89 7.55 -6.59 -6.05
C GLN A 89 7.70 -6.49 -7.57
N THR A 90 7.05 -5.51 -8.16
CA THR A 90 7.21 -5.14 -9.56
C THR A 90 7.91 -3.80 -9.56
N GLU A 91 9.11 -3.74 -10.14
CA GLU A 91 9.81 -2.48 -10.32
C GLU A 91 9.00 -1.60 -11.26
N GLY A 92 8.83 -0.33 -10.88
CA GLY A 92 8.16 0.62 -11.76
C GLY A 92 9.11 0.95 -12.92
N ASN A 93 8.56 1.11 -14.13
CA ASN A 93 9.36 1.43 -15.31
C ASN A 93 10.16 2.71 -15.07
N THR A 94 11.43 2.57 -14.73
CA THR A 94 12.41 3.64 -14.90
C THR A 94 12.62 3.79 -16.40
N CYS A 95 12.03 4.82 -17.00
CA CYS A 95 12.59 5.35 -18.25
C CYS A 95 14.03 5.78 -17.92
N GLY A 96 14.99 4.99 -18.38
CA GLY A 96 16.38 5.43 -18.54
C GLY A 96 16.53 6.39 -19.71
#